data_AF-A0A395LC71-F1
#
_entry.id   AF-A0A395LC71-F1
#
_cell.length_a   1.000
_cell.length_b   1.000
_cell.length_c   1.000
_cell.angle_alpha   90.00
_cell.angle_beta   90.00
_cell.angle_gamma   90.00
#
_symmetry.space_group_name_H-M   'P 1'
#
loop_
_entity.id
_entity.type
_entity.pdbx_description
1 polymer ?
#
loop_
_entity_poly.entity_id
_entity_poly.type
_entity_poly.pdbx_seq_one_letter_code
_entity_poly.pdbx_strand_id
1 'polypeptide(L)'
;MTKHILERDTIRTSRLLDFVGRRELQAQTGHDVSDWPLVILKELVDNALDACEDANIVPVIGIAVHGDGSIVVTDNGPGLPASTIESILDFTMRVSSREAWVSPSRGAQGNALKTLVAMPFALDQEEAQVISITSRDQRHSIGFKVDQIRQEPQIDYRVEAVDWKKGTEIRIPWPDQACSILERAMDRFLQIAKDYCWLNPNLSMTVDLLEDRHVITATDEGWSKWKTSDPTSPHWYSRDRQVRLIAALLSHDADNGRGRTLREFVGQFRGFSGSAKQKTVLDELDLLRAPLTALVRGGAVDENMAARLFAVMAEHSAPVKPKLLGSIGRDHLFERCMAIGADMETFQYRKAEDYSDDGLPFITETAFAYLGETGLAHFGDCRSIVTGINWSACINNPFRTIGGYGQSLDTILAGQRCTRDEPVVIFLHVSCPRVEYLDRGKSSVVLS
;
A
#
# COMPACT_ATOMS: atom_id res chain seq x y z
N MET A 1 -26.65 1.22 -63.58
CA MET A 1 -26.56 1.24 -62.11
C MET A 1 -25.12 0.95 -61.72
N THR A 2 -24.40 1.96 -61.29
CA THR A 2 -23.02 1.85 -60.79
C THR A 2 -23.05 1.04 -59.50
N LYS A 3 -22.30 -0.07 -59.46
CA LYS A 3 -22.24 -0.98 -58.29
C LYS A 3 -21.53 -0.22 -57.16
N HIS A 4 -22.26 0.14 -56.11
CA HIS A 4 -21.65 0.75 -54.93
C HIS A 4 -20.67 -0.25 -54.31
N ILE A 5 -19.38 0.07 -54.34
CA ILE A 5 -18.32 -0.66 -53.65
C ILE A 5 -18.05 0.09 -52.36
N LEU A 6 -18.20 -0.60 -51.22
CA LEU A 6 -17.86 -0.06 -49.91
C LEU A 6 -16.36 -0.23 -49.70
N GLU A 7 -15.60 0.86 -49.76
CA GLU A 7 -14.22 0.89 -49.26
C GLU A 7 -14.27 1.00 -47.73
N ARG A 8 -13.54 0.10 -47.05
CA ARG A 8 -13.47 0.06 -45.58
C ARG A 8 -12.15 0.67 -45.14
N ASP A 9 -12.22 1.74 -44.37
CA ASP A 9 -11.04 2.33 -43.75
C ASP A 9 -10.52 1.48 -42.59
N THR A 10 -9.20 1.51 -42.40
CA THR A 10 -8.58 0.94 -41.20
C THR A 10 -8.81 1.89 -40.03
N ILE A 11 -9.72 1.54 -39.13
CA ILE A 11 -10.05 2.32 -37.94
C ILE A 11 -9.05 1.99 -36.82
N ARG A 12 -8.46 3.02 -36.23
CA ARG A 12 -7.64 2.92 -35.01
C ARG A 12 -8.45 3.47 -33.84
N THR A 13 -8.50 2.73 -32.73
CA THR A 13 -9.20 3.15 -31.50
C THR A 13 -8.19 3.19 -30.37
N SER A 14 -8.23 4.23 -29.54
CA SER A 14 -7.39 4.32 -28.35
C SER A 14 -7.78 3.23 -27.34
N ARG A 15 -6.77 2.60 -26.73
CA ARG A 15 -6.98 1.61 -25.65
C ARG A 15 -7.04 2.27 -24.27
N LEU A 16 -6.91 3.59 -24.18
CA LEU A 16 -6.89 4.29 -22.89
C LEU A 16 -8.19 4.09 -22.09
N LEU A 17 -9.33 3.92 -22.76
CA LEU A 17 -10.59 3.58 -22.09
C LEU A 17 -10.67 2.14 -21.58
N ASP A 18 -9.91 1.23 -22.20
CA ASP A 18 -9.77 -0.12 -21.66
C ASP A 18 -9.22 -0.04 -20.22
N PHE A 19 -8.40 0.99 -19.88
CA PHE A 19 -7.74 1.17 -18.58
C PHE A 19 -8.59 1.81 -17.47
N VAL A 20 -9.75 2.41 -17.78
CA VAL A 20 -10.57 3.15 -16.80
C VAL A 20 -11.98 2.59 -16.62
N GLY A 21 -12.34 1.53 -17.34
CA GLY A 21 -13.61 0.83 -17.14
C GLY A 21 -13.64 0.00 -15.85
N ARG A 22 -14.85 -0.27 -15.32
CA ARG A 22 -15.04 -1.03 -14.06
C ARG A 22 -14.26 -2.35 -14.03
N ARG A 23 -14.34 -3.14 -15.11
CA ARG A 23 -13.67 -4.45 -15.20
C ARG A 23 -12.15 -4.35 -15.08
N GLU A 24 -11.55 -3.33 -15.69
CA GLU A 24 -10.11 -3.15 -15.66
C GLU A 24 -9.66 -2.57 -14.33
N LEU A 25 -10.42 -1.62 -13.76
CA LEU A 25 -10.16 -1.17 -12.39
C LEU A 25 -10.28 -2.31 -11.38
N GLN A 26 -11.26 -3.20 -11.51
CA GLN A 26 -11.33 -4.44 -10.70
C GLN A 26 -10.10 -5.33 -10.92
N ALA A 27 -9.59 -5.44 -12.15
CA ALA A 27 -8.37 -6.22 -12.44
C ALA A 27 -7.08 -5.57 -11.93
N GLN A 28 -7.05 -4.24 -11.82
CA GLN A 28 -5.92 -3.49 -11.28
C GLN A 28 -5.92 -3.50 -9.74
N THR A 29 -7.09 -3.21 -9.13
CA THR A 29 -7.24 -3.18 -7.67
C THR A 29 -7.35 -4.59 -7.07
N GLY A 30 -7.82 -5.57 -7.83
CA GLY A 30 -8.13 -6.92 -7.35
C GLY A 30 -9.38 -6.98 -6.46
N HIS A 31 -10.23 -5.94 -6.49
CA HIS A 31 -11.42 -5.83 -5.65
C HIS A 31 -12.66 -5.53 -6.48
N ASP A 32 -13.78 -6.15 -6.09
CA ASP A 32 -15.09 -5.87 -6.67
C ASP A 32 -15.54 -4.44 -6.38
N VAL A 33 -16.44 -3.93 -7.23
CA VAL A 33 -16.96 -2.55 -7.12
C VAL A 33 -17.56 -2.29 -5.74
N SER A 34 -18.13 -3.32 -5.08
CA SER A 34 -18.67 -3.21 -3.72
C SER A 34 -17.62 -2.91 -2.64
N ASP A 35 -16.37 -3.29 -2.87
CA ASP A 35 -15.25 -3.07 -1.95
C ASP A 35 -14.48 -1.77 -2.27
N TRP A 36 -14.80 -1.07 -3.37
CA TRP A 36 -14.06 0.13 -3.78
C TRP A 36 -14.01 1.26 -2.74
N PRO A 37 -15.06 1.54 -1.93
CA PRO A 37 -14.93 2.48 -0.81
C PRO A 37 -13.80 2.10 0.15
N LEU A 38 -13.64 0.80 0.41
CA LEU A 38 -12.60 0.25 1.28
C LEU A 38 -11.22 0.35 0.64
N VAL A 39 -11.13 0.20 -0.69
CA VAL A 39 -9.90 0.42 -1.46
C VAL A 39 -9.46 1.88 -1.39
N ILE A 40 -10.39 2.83 -1.58
CA ILE A 40 -10.10 4.27 -1.44
C ILE A 40 -9.53 4.56 -0.06
N LEU A 41 -10.23 4.13 1.00
CA LEU A 41 -9.78 4.31 2.38
C LEU A 41 -8.37 3.74 2.59
N LYS A 42 -8.19 2.46 2.24
CA LYS A 42 -6.95 1.73 2.42
C LYS A 42 -5.76 2.42 1.73
N GLU A 43 -5.90 2.74 0.46
CA GLU A 43 -4.80 3.32 -0.33
C GLU A 43 -4.47 4.75 0.12
N LEU A 44 -5.46 5.56 0.50
CA LEU A 44 -5.21 6.91 1.02
C LEU A 44 -4.56 6.88 2.41
N VAL A 45 -5.03 6.03 3.32
CA VAL A 45 -4.46 5.89 4.67
C VAL A 45 -3.05 5.29 4.63
N ASP A 46 -2.79 4.28 3.80
CA ASP A 46 -1.45 3.72 3.62
C ASP A 46 -0.44 4.79 3.16
N ASN A 47 -0.84 5.61 2.17
CA ASN A 47 0.01 6.67 1.65
C ASN A 47 0.23 7.79 2.67
N ALA A 48 -0.80 8.19 3.41
CA ALA A 48 -0.72 9.18 4.49
C ALA A 48 0.24 8.73 5.61
N LEU A 49 0.11 7.48 6.06
CA LEU A 49 0.99 6.89 7.07
C LEU A 49 2.44 6.88 6.61
N ASP A 50 2.70 6.38 5.39
CA ASP A 50 4.07 6.31 4.87
C ASP A 50 4.67 7.72 4.70
N ALA A 51 3.89 8.69 4.22
CA ALA A 51 4.35 10.08 4.05
C ALA A 51 4.72 10.75 5.38
N CYS A 52 3.92 10.51 6.43
CA CYS A 52 4.23 11.00 7.78
C CYS A 52 5.48 10.33 8.34
N GLU A 53 5.56 9.00 8.28
CA GLU A 53 6.66 8.23 8.85
C GLU A 53 8.01 8.50 8.18
N ASP A 54 8.04 8.60 6.85
CA ASP A 54 9.24 8.94 6.08
C ASP A 54 9.74 10.35 6.41
N ALA A 55 8.83 11.27 6.77
CA ALA A 55 9.16 12.62 7.23
C ALA A 55 9.45 12.70 8.74
N ASN A 56 9.42 11.58 9.48
CA ASN A 56 9.50 11.53 10.95
C ASN A 56 8.44 12.37 11.66
N ILE A 57 7.23 12.40 11.11
CA ILE A 57 6.05 13.05 11.68
C ILE A 57 5.16 11.96 12.29
N VAL A 58 4.70 12.17 13.53
CA VAL A 58 3.69 11.30 14.16
C VAL A 58 2.37 11.45 13.39
N PRO A 59 1.82 10.36 12.80
CA PRO A 59 0.66 10.46 11.92
C PRO A 59 -0.60 10.88 12.67
N VAL A 60 -1.25 11.94 12.16
CA VAL A 60 -2.61 12.33 12.55
C VAL A 60 -3.45 12.34 11.28
N ILE A 61 -4.42 11.44 11.20
CA ILE A 61 -5.25 11.23 10.01
C ILE A 61 -6.71 11.53 10.32
N GLY A 62 -7.34 12.38 9.50
CA GLY A 62 -8.78 12.59 9.47
C GLY A 62 -9.40 11.83 8.29
N ILE A 63 -10.52 11.17 8.53
CA ILE A 63 -11.35 10.54 7.50
C ILE A 63 -12.75 11.10 7.65
N ALA A 64 -13.36 11.52 6.54
CA ALA A 64 -14.74 11.96 6.52
C ALA A 64 -15.50 11.35 5.35
N VAL A 65 -16.76 10.98 5.59
CA VAL A 65 -17.74 10.71 4.55
C VAL A 65 -18.85 11.75 4.66
N HIS A 66 -18.95 12.62 3.66
CA HIS A 66 -19.93 13.70 3.65
C HIS A 66 -21.30 13.22 3.13
N GLY A 67 -22.35 14.03 3.38
CA GLY A 67 -23.71 13.72 2.95
C GLY A 67 -23.90 13.66 1.43
N ASP A 68 -22.97 14.21 0.64
CA ASP A 68 -22.92 14.05 -0.81
C ASP A 68 -22.16 12.79 -1.27
N GLY A 69 -21.84 11.89 -0.33
CA GLY A 69 -21.12 10.64 -0.56
C GLY A 69 -19.61 10.79 -0.71
N SER A 70 -19.07 12.02 -0.76
CA SER A 70 -17.64 12.20 -0.96
C SER A 70 -16.81 11.67 0.22
N ILE A 71 -15.75 10.92 -0.12
CA ILE A 71 -14.80 10.34 0.82
C ILE A 71 -13.58 11.27 0.88
N VAL A 72 -13.24 11.74 2.08
CA VAL A 72 -12.13 12.65 2.33
C VAL A 72 -11.14 11.99 3.28
N VAL A 73 -9.86 12.03 2.94
CA VAL A 73 -8.76 11.65 3.84
C VAL A 73 -7.78 12.81 3.93
N THR A 74 -7.46 13.22 5.15
CA THR A 74 -6.55 14.32 5.46
C THR A 74 -5.44 13.83 6.37
N ASP A 75 -4.19 14.20 6.09
CA ASP A 75 -3.03 13.88 6.92
C ASP A 75 -2.31 15.14 7.43
N ASN A 76 -1.35 14.96 8.32
CA ASN A 76 -0.49 16.02 8.85
C ASN A 76 0.96 15.93 8.34
N GLY A 77 1.19 15.24 7.23
CA GLY A 77 2.49 14.96 6.64
C GLY A 77 3.13 16.16 5.90
N PRO A 78 4.17 15.92 5.08
CA PRO A 78 4.92 16.98 4.38
C PRO A 78 4.20 17.55 3.14
N GLY A 79 3.05 16.98 2.76
CA GLY A 79 2.33 17.32 1.54
C GLY A 79 2.96 16.74 0.26
N LEU A 80 2.11 16.39 -0.69
CA LEU A 80 2.49 15.99 -2.05
C LEU A 80 3.00 17.19 -2.88
N PRO A 81 4.13 17.07 -3.59
CA PRO A 81 4.56 18.03 -4.61
C PRO A 81 3.62 18.04 -5.83
N ALA A 82 3.44 19.22 -6.45
CA ALA A 82 2.65 19.37 -7.68
C ALA A 82 3.12 18.43 -8.80
N SER A 83 4.43 18.28 -9.00
CA SER A 83 4.99 17.36 -10.00
C SER A 83 4.63 15.90 -9.75
N THR A 84 4.47 15.49 -8.49
CA THR A 84 3.98 14.16 -8.13
C THR A 84 2.52 14.01 -8.56
N ILE A 85 1.67 14.99 -8.26
CA ILE A 85 0.25 15.00 -8.66
C ILE A 85 0.11 14.96 -10.18
N GLU A 86 0.90 15.75 -10.91
CA GLU A 86 0.91 15.75 -12.38
C GLU A 86 1.32 14.39 -12.96
N SER A 87 2.32 13.73 -12.38
CA SER A 87 2.76 12.40 -12.82
C SER A 87 1.71 11.30 -12.64
N ILE A 88 0.77 11.51 -11.70
CA ILE A 88 -0.36 10.59 -11.48
C ILE A 88 -1.37 10.70 -12.63
N LEU A 89 -1.49 11.87 -13.27
CA LEU A 89 -2.41 12.12 -14.38
C LEU A 89 -1.92 11.56 -15.72
N ASP A 90 -0.67 11.11 -15.82
CA ASP A 90 -0.19 10.42 -17.01
C ASP A 90 -0.64 8.95 -17.01
N PHE A 91 -1.81 8.68 -17.57
CA PHE A 91 -2.36 7.31 -17.68
C PHE A 91 -1.61 6.41 -18.69
N THR A 92 -0.64 6.93 -19.43
CA THR A 92 0.17 6.14 -20.37
C THR A 92 1.36 5.46 -19.71
N MET A 93 1.76 5.93 -18.52
CA MET A 93 2.94 5.47 -17.80
C MET A 93 2.55 4.79 -16.48
N ARG A 94 3.15 3.63 -16.20
CA ARG A 94 3.10 3.06 -14.84
C ARG A 94 4.22 3.69 -14.01
N VAL A 95 3.85 4.52 -13.04
CA VAL A 95 4.81 5.19 -12.16
C VAL A 95 4.79 4.48 -10.81
N SER A 96 5.92 3.96 -10.35
CA SER A 96 6.07 3.51 -8.95
C SER A 96 7.46 3.79 -8.45
N SER A 97 7.56 4.49 -7.32
CA SER A 97 8.81 4.69 -6.60
C SER A 97 9.22 3.49 -5.73
N ARG A 98 8.32 2.49 -5.55
CA ARG A 98 8.47 1.43 -4.53
C ARG A 98 8.46 0.01 -5.10
N GLU A 99 7.85 -0.23 -6.26
CA GLU A 99 7.63 -1.60 -6.78
C GLU A 99 8.93 -2.39 -7.06
N ALA A 100 9.98 -1.71 -7.48
CA ALA A 100 11.28 -2.34 -7.78
C ALA A 100 12.09 -2.65 -6.51
N TRP A 101 11.79 -1.98 -5.39
CA TRP A 101 12.50 -2.12 -4.13
C TRP A 101 11.83 -3.17 -3.24
N VAL A 102 12.65 -3.95 -2.52
CA VAL A 102 12.15 -4.86 -1.49
C VAL A 102 12.25 -4.15 -0.15
N SER A 103 11.12 -3.95 0.52
CA SER A 103 11.02 -3.33 1.84
C SER A 103 9.70 -3.74 2.48
N PRO A 104 9.59 -3.77 3.82
CA PRO A 104 8.34 -4.07 4.52
C PRO A 104 7.38 -2.86 4.45
N SER A 105 6.89 -2.54 3.25
CA SER A 105 6.02 -1.39 2.96
C SER A 105 4.54 -1.76 2.94
N ARG A 106 3.67 -0.77 3.22
CA ARG A 106 2.20 -0.89 3.14
C ARG A 106 1.73 -0.96 1.68
N GLY A 107 2.17 0.00 0.88
CA GLY A 107 1.96 0.07 -0.56
C GLY A 107 3.09 -0.60 -1.36
N ALA A 108 2.75 -1.34 -2.41
CA ALA A 108 3.71 -1.96 -3.34
C ALA A 108 3.46 -1.56 -4.80
N GLN A 109 2.22 -1.19 -5.15
CA GLN A 109 1.85 -0.79 -6.50
C GLN A 109 1.80 0.74 -6.57
N GLY A 110 2.64 1.37 -7.39
CA GLY A 110 2.62 2.84 -7.55
C GLY A 110 1.42 3.38 -8.35
N ASN A 111 0.45 2.54 -8.65
CA ASN A 111 -0.71 2.88 -9.49
C ASN A 111 -1.95 3.27 -8.67
N ALA A 112 -1.91 3.17 -7.34
CA ALA A 112 -3.08 3.30 -6.48
C ALA A 112 -3.87 4.58 -6.75
N LEU A 113 -3.23 5.75 -6.65
CA LEU A 113 -3.91 7.03 -6.83
C LEU A 113 -4.47 7.22 -8.26
N LYS A 114 -3.86 6.61 -9.29
CA LYS A 114 -4.42 6.61 -10.66
C LYS A 114 -5.74 5.86 -10.72
N THR A 115 -5.80 4.69 -10.09
CA THR A 115 -7.04 3.90 -10.02
C THR A 115 -8.12 4.65 -9.24
N LEU A 116 -7.77 5.29 -8.12
CA LEU A 116 -8.72 6.08 -7.34
C LEU A 116 -9.29 7.25 -8.16
N VAL A 117 -8.47 7.90 -8.98
CA VAL A 117 -8.92 8.99 -9.85
C VAL A 117 -9.93 8.53 -10.90
N ALA A 118 -9.80 7.30 -11.38
CA ALA A 118 -10.69 6.73 -12.39
C ALA A 118 -11.97 6.11 -11.80
N MET A 119 -12.00 5.75 -10.51
CA MET A 119 -13.15 5.08 -9.88
C MET A 119 -14.47 5.87 -9.96
N PRO A 120 -14.54 7.16 -9.59
CA PRO A 120 -15.79 7.93 -9.68
C PRO A 120 -16.34 7.97 -11.10
N PHE A 121 -15.45 8.16 -12.08
CA PHE A 121 -15.81 8.12 -13.49
C PHE A 121 -16.31 6.73 -13.94
N ALA A 122 -15.69 5.66 -13.47
CA ALA A 122 -16.13 4.31 -13.81
C ALA A 122 -17.51 3.97 -13.21
N LEU A 123 -17.86 4.62 -12.10
CA LEU A 123 -19.17 4.49 -11.46
C LEU A 123 -20.24 5.30 -12.19
N ASP A 124 -19.92 6.51 -12.63
CA ASP A 124 -20.81 7.39 -13.40
C ASP A 124 -20.03 8.06 -14.56
N GLN A 125 -20.38 7.66 -15.79
CA GLN A 125 -19.74 8.15 -17.02
C GLN A 125 -20.47 9.37 -17.61
N GLU A 126 -21.63 9.73 -17.08
CA GLU A 126 -22.47 10.81 -17.60
C GLU A 126 -22.11 12.14 -16.94
N GLU A 127 -21.81 12.12 -15.65
CA GLU A 127 -21.42 13.30 -14.88
C GLU A 127 -19.91 13.44 -14.70
N ALA A 128 -19.44 14.69 -14.81
CA ALA A 128 -18.04 15.01 -14.58
C ALA A 128 -17.74 15.03 -13.08
N GLN A 129 -17.18 13.95 -12.58
CA GLN A 129 -16.70 13.86 -11.20
C GLN A 129 -15.36 14.59 -11.07
N VAL A 130 -15.26 15.50 -10.09
CA VAL A 130 -14.06 16.30 -9.84
C VAL A 130 -13.43 15.86 -8.52
N ILE A 131 -12.22 15.32 -8.61
CA ILE A 131 -11.39 15.00 -7.46
C ILE A 131 -10.60 16.23 -7.05
N SER A 132 -10.47 16.45 -5.74
CA SER A 132 -9.66 17.54 -5.19
C SER A 132 -8.50 16.97 -4.38
N ILE A 133 -7.29 17.44 -4.67
CA ILE A 133 -6.11 17.18 -3.85
C ILE A 133 -5.58 18.52 -3.36
N THR A 134 -5.68 18.78 -2.07
CA THR A 134 -5.15 19.99 -1.44
C THR A 134 -3.83 19.67 -0.75
N SER A 135 -2.74 20.35 -1.14
CA SER A 135 -1.40 20.14 -0.62
C SER A 135 -0.50 21.34 -0.91
N ARG A 136 0.39 21.70 0.02
CA ARG A 136 1.40 22.77 -0.15
C ARG A 136 0.84 24.08 -0.73
N ASP A 137 -0.20 24.62 -0.08
CA ASP A 137 -0.90 25.85 -0.47
C ASP A 137 -1.55 25.83 -1.87
N GLN A 138 -1.72 24.64 -2.44
CA GLN A 138 -2.34 24.43 -3.74
C GLN A 138 -3.50 23.45 -3.64
N ARG A 139 -4.60 23.74 -4.34
CA ARG A 139 -5.65 22.78 -4.61
C ARG A 139 -5.61 22.38 -6.08
N HIS A 140 -5.46 21.10 -6.29
CA HIS A 140 -5.46 20.43 -7.59
C HIS A 140 -6.84 19.83 -7.83
N SER A 141 -7.59 20.41 -8.77
CA SER A 141 -8.89 19.91 -9.20
C SER A 141 -8.71 19.09 -10.47
N ILE A 142 -9.09 17.81 -10.41
CA ILE A 142 -8.91 16.83 -11.49
C ILE A 142 -10.30 16.37 -11.91
N GLY A 143 -10.80 16.94 -13.01
CA GLY A 143 -12.01 16.46 -13.67
C GLY A 143 -11.66 15.41 -14.72
N PHE A 144 -12.20 14.21 -14.59
CA PHE A 144 -11.99 13.14 -15.57
C PHE A 144 -13.22 13.03 -16.48
N LYS A 145 -13.01 13.15 -17.79
CA LYS A 145 -14.02 12.95 -18.83
C LYS A 145 -13.50 12.02 -19.90
N VAL A 146 -14.41 11.57 -20.76
CA VAL A 146 -14.07 10.75 -21.93
C VAL A 146 -14.61 11.41 -23.19
N ASP A 147 -13.74 11.60 -24.18
CA ASP A 147 -14.16 11.90 -25.54
C ASP A 147 -14.84 10.66 -26.11
N GLN A 148 -16.17 10.68 -26.17
CA GLN A 148 -16.98 9.54 -26.63
C GLN A 148 -16.78 9.23 -28.12
N ILE A 149 -16.22 10.15 -28.92
CA ILE A 149 -15.94 9.94 -30.34
C ILE A 149 -14.56 9.30 -30.50
N ARG A 150 -13.54 9.88 -29.85
CA ARG A 150 -12.15 9.40 -29.94
C ARG A 150 -11.86 8.21 -29.03
N GLN A 151 -12.74 7.97 -28.06
CA GLN A 151 -12.57 6.97 -27.01
C GLN A 151 -11.27 7.23 -26.22
N GLU A 152 -11.04 8.49 -25.82
CA GLU A 152 -9.83 8.95 -25.13
C GLU A 152 -10.17 9.71 -23.83
N PRO A 153 -9.38 9.53 -22.75
CA PRO A 153 -9.48 10.36 -21.56
C PRO A 153 -9.22 11.83 -21.86
N GLN A 154 -10.10 12.70 -21.36
CA GLN A 154 -9.92 14.14 -21.32
C GLN A 154 -9.87 14.57 -19.85
N ILE A 155 -8.69 15.03 -19.40
CA ILE A 155 -8.48 15.49 -18.03
C ILE A 155 -8.58 17.01 -18.03
N ASP A 156 -9.56 17.55 -17.31
CA ASP A 156 -9.62 18.98 -16.95
C ASP A 156 -8.86 19.16 -15.64
N TYR A 157 -7.63 19.61 -15.73
CA TYR A 157 -6.74 19.82 -14.59
C TYR A 157 -6.59 21.31 -14.30
N ARG A 158 -6.94 21.71 -13.08
CA ARG A 158 -6.86 23.09 -12.61
C ARG A 158 -6.13 23.16 -11.29
N VAL A 159 -5.32 24.20 -11.13
CA VAL A 159 -4.59 24.47 -9.90
C VAL A 159 -4.99 25.85 -9.40
N GLU A 160 -5.39 25.94 -8.13
CA GLU A 160 -5.68 27.19 -7.44
C GLU A 160 -4.84 27.30 -6.17
N ALA A 161 -4.45 28.54 -5.82
CA ALA A 161 -3.80 28.80 -4.55
C ALA A 161 -4.84 28.84 -3.43
N VAL A 162 -4.53 28.19 -2.30
CA VAL A 162 -5.38 28.14 -1.11
C VAL A 162 -4.54 28.34 0.15
N ASP A 163 -5.14 28.86 1.22
CA ASP A 163 -4.49 28.90 2.54
C ASP A 163 -4.55 27.50 3.17
N TRP A 164 -3.49 26.70 2.98
CA TRP A 164 -3.45 25.30 3.44
C TRP A 164 -2.19 25.00 4.25
N LYS A 165 -2.37 24.89 5.57
CA LYS A 165 -1.25 24.95 6.51
C LYS A 165 -0.38 23.69 6.57
N LYS A 166 -0.95 22.49 6.50
CA LYS A 166 -0.19 21.24 6.71
C LYS A 166 -0.82 20.03 6.05
N GLY A 167 0.04 19.11 5.59
CA GLY A 167 -0.35 17.80 5.09
C GLY A 167 -1.04 17.82 3.73
N THR A 168 -1.70 16.71 3.42
CA THR A 168 -2.49 16.55 2.21
C THR A 168 -3.93 16.19 2.56
N GLU A 169 -4.87 16.76 1.82
CA GLU A 169 -6.28 16.36 1.81
C GLU A 169 -6.61 15.83 0.42
N ILE A 170 -7.18 14.64 0.34
CA ILE A 170 -7.70 14.06 -0.91
C ILE A 170 -9.18 13.82 -0.74
N ARG A 171 -9.98 14.45 -1.60
CA ARG A 171 -11.43 14.29 -1.68
C ARG A 171 -11.79 13.54 -2.97
N ILE A 172 -12.34 12.34 -2.80
CA ILE A 172 -12.85 11.52 -3.89
C ILE A 172 -14.39 11.64 -3.87
N PRO A 173 -15.02 12.22 -4.90
CA PRO A 173 -16.47 12.24 -5.00
C PRO A 173 -17.01 10.81 -5.20
N TRP A 174 -18.18 10.53 -4.65
CA TRP A 174 -18.87 9.27 -4.86
C TRP A 174 -20.20 9.54 -5.55
N PRO A 175 -20.43 9.07 -6.79
CA PRO A 175 -21.64 9.40 -7.53
C PRO A 175 -22.92 8.94 -6.83
N ASP A 176 -23.99 9.73 -6.93
CA ASP A 176 -25.30 9.41 -6.34
C ASP A 176 -25.85 8.09 -6.90
N GLN A 177 -25.63 7.80 -8.18
CA GLN A 177 -26.00 6.52 -8.80
C GLN A 177 -25.37 5.29 -8.12
N ALA A 178 -24.26 5.49 -7.40
CA ALA A 178 -23.53 4.46 -6.66
C ALA A 178 -23.66 4.60 -5.14
N CYS A 179 -24.49 5.50 -4.60
CA CYS A 179 -24.60 5.78 -3.16
C CYS A 179 -24.85 4.51 -2.32
N SER A 180 -25.74 3.62 -2.81
CA SER A 180 -26.06 2.36 -2.13
C SER A 180 -24.87 1.40 -1.97
N ILE A 181 -23.79 1.58 -2.73
CA ILE A 181 -22.55 0.80 -2.56
C ILE A 181 -21.81 1.29 -1.32
N LEU A 182 -21.66 2.61 -1.18
CA LEU A 182 -21.00 3.23 -0.04
C LEU A 182 -21.78 2.98 1.26
N GLU A 183 -23.11 3.13 1.22
CA GLU A 183 -23.99 2.84 2.37
C GLU A 183 -23.82 1.40 2.87
N ARG A 184 -23.81 0.42 1.96
CA ARG A 184 -23.61 -1.00 2.33
C ARG A 184 -22.20 -1.31 2.84
N ALA A 185 -21.20 -0.51 2.46
CA ALA A 185 -19.81 -0.69 2.86
C ALA A 185 -19.48 0.02 4.19
N MET A 186 -20.38 0.86 4.72
CA MET A 186 -20.07 1.80 5.82
C MET A 186 -19.54 1.13 7.08
N ASP A 187 -20.17 0.03 7.52
CA ASP A 187 -19.72 -0.69 8.73
C ASP A 187 -18.30 -1.25 8.55
N ARG A 188 -18.01 -1.82 7.38
CA ARG A 188 -16.66 -2.32 7.04
C ARG A 188 -15.67 -1.19 6.84
N PHE A 189 -16.11 -0.05 6.32
CA PHE A 189 -15.30 1.15 6.16
C PHE A 189 -14.83 1.64 7.52
N LEU A 190 -15.74 1.75 8.49
CA LEU A 190 -15.43 2.10 9.87
C LEU A 190 -14.53 1.06 10.53
N GLN A 191 -14.80 -0.22 10.33
CA GLN A 191 -13.97 -1.31 10.85
C GLN A 191 -12.53 -1.20 10.36
N ILE A 192 -12.30 -1.07 9.04
CA ILE A 192 -10.95 -0.98 8.47
C ILE A 192 -10.24 0.29 8.94
N ALA A 193 -10.93 1.42 9.06
CA ALA A 193 -10.36 2.64 9.62
C ALA A 193 -9.87 2.40 11.07
N LYS A 194 -10.69 1.75 11.89
CA LYS A 194 -10.30 1.36 13.26
C LYS A 194 -9.13 0.37 13.27
N ASP A 195 -9.10 -0.62 12.37
CA ASP A 195 -8.04 -1.62 12.28
C ASP A 195 -6.66 -0.98 12.03
N TYR A 196 -6.60 0.12 11.27
CA TYR A 196 -5.35 0.89 11.16
C TYR A 196 -4.82 1.37 12.51
N CYS A 197 -5.69 1.71 13.46
CA CYS A 197 -5.28 2.15 14.79
C CYS A 197 -4.78 0.98 15.67
N TRP A 198 -5.19 -0.26 15.39
CA TRP A 198 -4.61 -1.47 16.00
C TRP A 198 -3.25 -1.85 15.41
N LEU A 199 -3.07 -1.51 14.14
CA LEU A 199 -1.87 -1.84 13.40
C LEU A 199 -0.77 -0.78 13.54
N ASN A 200 -1.08 0.41 14.03
CA ASN A 200 -0.16 1.54 14.07
C ASN A 200 -0.22 2.23 15.45
N PRO A 201 0.67 1.87 16.39
CA PRO A 201 0.68 2.44 17.74
C PRO A 201 0.82 3.97 17.81
N ASN A 202 1.49 4.56 16.82
CA ASN A 202 1.72 6.01 16.71
C ASN A 202 0.58 6.76 15.99
N LEU A 203 -0.46 6.09 15.51
CA LEU A 203 -1.52 6.71 14.73
C LEU A 203 -2.62 7.28 15.64
N SER A 204 -2.87 8.58 15.49
CA SER A 204 -4.13 9.20 15.94
C SER A 204 -5.06 9.39 14.76
N MET A 205 -6.31 8.99 14.90
CA MET A 205 -7.31 9.02 13.84
C MET A 205 -8.62 9.66 14.30
N THR A 206 -9.20 10.49 13.44
CA THR A 206 -10.61 10.90 13.54
C THR A 206 -11.36 10.34 12.34
N VAL A 207 -12.52 9.74 12.57
CA VAL A 207 -13.42 9.26 11.53
C VAL A 207 -14.79 9.91 11.74
N ASP A 208 -15.20 10.76 10.79
CA ASP A 208 -16.49 11.43 10.76
C ASP A 208 -17.36 10.78 9.67
N LEU A 209 -18.32 9.95 10.07
CA LEU A 209 -19.28 9.30 9.18
C LEU A 209 -20.62 10.01 9.31
N LEU A 210 -20.91 10.95 8.41
CA LEU A 210 -22.09 11.82 8.51
C LEU A 210 -22.11 12.58 9.85
N GLU A 211 -22.96 12.18 10.80
CA GLU A 211 -23.10 12.78 12.13
C GLU A 211 -22.31 12.04 13.23
N ASP A 212 -21.81 10.83 12.92
CA ASP A 212 -21.10 9.98 13.88
C ASP A 212 -19.59 10.24 13.85
N ARG A 213 -19.07 10.74 14.97
CA ARG A 213 -17.64 11.04 15.14
C ARG A 213 -16.95 10.02 16.04
N HIS A 214 -15.90 9.41 15.52
CA HIS A 214 -15.01 8.53 16.26
C HIS A 214 -13.62 9.15 16.37
N VAL A 215 -13.08 9.21 17.58
CA VAL A 215 -11.73 9.71 17.85
C VAL A 215 -10.93 8.61 18.53
N ILE A 216 -9.77 8.28 17.94
CA ILE A 216 -8.89 7.22 18.41
C ILE A 216 -7.50 7.82 18.53
N THR A 217 -6.93 7.82 19.73
CA THR A 217 -5.59 8.36 19.97
C THR A 217 -4.52 7.30 19.76
N ALA A 218 -3.31 7.77 19.43
CA ALA A 218 -2.10 6.97 19.48
C ALA A 218 -1.85 6.49 20.92
N THR A 219 -1.29 5.29 21.05
CA THR A 219 -0.85 4.75 22.35
C THR A 219 0.65 4.94 22.56
N ASP A 220 1.41 5.02 21.46
CA ASP A 220 2.86 5.19 21.48
C ASP A 220 3.31 6.04 20.28
N GLU A 221 3.42 7.35 20.49
CA GLU A 221 3.93 8.29 19.49
C GLU A 221 5.41 8.09 19.16
N GLY A 222 6.16 7.46 20.07
CA GLY A 222 7.59 7.12 19.91
C GLY A 222 7.83 5.80 19.17
N TRP A 223 6.75 5.09 18.83
CA TRP A 223 6.81 3.81 18.13
C TRP A 223 7.54 3.94 16.79
N SER A 224 8.36 2.94 16.49
CA SER A 224 9.13 2.91 15.24
C SER A 224 9.20 1.50 14.66
N LYS A 225 9.36 1.49 13.34
CA LYS A 225 9.53 0.30 12.52
C LYS A 225 10.45 0.62 11.36
N TRP A 226 10.78 -0.39 10.57
CA TRP A 226 11.44 -0.20 9.30
C TRP A 226 10.59 0.62 8.34
N LYS A 227 11.19 1.66 7.77
CA LYS A 227 10.54 2.64 6.88
C LYS A 227 10.83 2.33 5.42
N THR A 228 9.99 2.87 4.54
CA THR A 228 10.25 2.82 3.09
C THR A 228 11.50 3.59 2.70
N SER A 229 11.87 4.62 3.47
CA SER A 229 13.10 5.39 3.33
C SER A 229 14.36 4.70 3.90
N ASP A 230 14.22 3.61 4.67
CA ASP A 230 15.37 2.90 5.21
C ASP A 230 16.10 2.09 4.10
N PRO A 231 17.44 1.99 4.14
CA PRO A 231 18.21 1.26 3.14
C PRO A 231 17.78 -0.21 3.06
N THR A 232 17.47 -0.72 1.86
CA THR A 232 17.09 -2.13 1.66
C THR A 232 18.26 -3.10 1.97
N SER A 233 18.02 -4.42 1.97
CA SER A 233 19.07 -5.43 2.20
C SER A 233 19.42 -6.22 0.93
N PRO A 234 20.71 -6.50 0.64
CA PRO A 234 21.10 -7.37 -0.48
C PRO A 234 20.51 -8.78 -0.33
N HIS A 235 20.31 -9.23 0.91
CA HIS A 235 19.76 -10.53 1.27
C HIS A 235 18.28 -10.71 0.91
N TRP A 236 17.58 -9.65 0.51
CA TRP A 236 16.13 -9.70 0.26
C TRP A 236 15.73 -9.97 -1.19
N TYR A 237 16.70 -10.01 -2.10
CA TYR A 237 16.45 -10.05 -3.54
C TYR A 237 16.75 -11.43 -4.12
N SER A 238 15.71 -12.09 -4.64
CA SER A 238 15.87 -13.23 -5.56
C SER A 238 16.49 -12.78 -6.88
N ARG A 239 17.09 -13.71 -7.65
CA ARG A 239 17.76 -13.39 -8.92
C ARG A 239 16.91 -12.55 -9.88
N ASP A 240 15.63 -12.93 -10.07
CA ASP A 240 14.69 -12.17 -10.91
C ASP A 240 14.48 -10.73 -10.39
N ARG A 241 14.38 -10.54 -9.06
CA ARG A 241 14.23 -9.20 -8.47
C ARG A 241 15.49 -8.34 -8.57
N GLN A 242 16.67 -8.95 -8.54
CA GLN A 242 17.94 -8.24 -8.75
C GLN A 242 17.96 -7.61 -10.15
N VAL A 243 17.62 -8.42 -11.16
CA VAL A 243 17.51 -7.99 -12.56
C VAL A 243 16.46 -6.90 -12.73
N ARG A 244 15.26 -7.09 -12.16
CA ARG A 244 14.18 -6.09 -12.22
C ARG A 244 14.55 -4.77 -11.58
N LEU A 245 15.20 -4.78 -10.41
CA LEU A 245 15.65 -3.55 -9.75
C LEU A 245 16.64 -2.81 -10.63
N ILE A 246 17.67 -3.49 -11.14
CA ILE A 246 18.69 -2.86 -12.00
C ILE A 246 18.04 -2.29 -13.27
N ALA A 247 17.18 -3.06 -13.94
CA ALA A 247 16.47 -2.63 -15.14
C ALA A 247 15.59 -1.39 -14.89
N ALA A 248 14.82 -1.39 -13.79
CA ALA A 248 13.96 -0.25 -13.41
C ALA A 248 14.79 1.03 -13.16
N LEU A 249 15.93 0.90 -12.47
CA LEU A 249 16.81 2.03 -12.21
C LEU A 249 17.48 2.56 -13.49
N LEU A 250 17.88 1.68 -14.40
CA LEU A 250 18.45 2.06 -15.70
C LEU A 250 17.43 2.79 -16.57
N SER A 251 16.18 2.31 -16.63
CA SER A 251 15.10 3.00 -17.34
C SER A 251 14.86 4.39 -16.76
N HIS A 252 14.70 4.47 -15.44
CA HIS A 252 14.52 5.75 -14.75
C HIS A 252 15.67 6.72 -15.01
N ASP A 253 16.92 6.25 -14.97
CA ASP A 253 18.08 7.09 -15.22
C ASP A 253 18.14 7.57 -16.68
N ALA A 254 17.79 6.72 -17.65
CA ALA A 254 17.70 7.10 -19.06
C ALA A 254 16.63 8.18 -19.31
N ASP A 255 15.44 8.02 -18.75
CA ASP A 255 14.32 8.97 -18.90
C ASP A 255 14.64 10.35 -18.31
N ASN A 256 15.53 10.40 -17.32
CA ASN A 256 15.96 11.63 -16.64
C ASN A 256 17.33 12.14 -17.08
N GLY A 257 17.92 11.56 -18.15
CA GLY A 257 19.25 11.96 -18.63
C GLY A 257 20.38 11.80 -17.60
N ARG A 258 20.22 10.87 -16.65
CA ARG A 258 21.16 10.60 -15.56
C ARG A 258 21.99 9.35 -15.89
N GLY A 259 23.24 9.31 -15.40
CA GLY A 259 24.08 8.11 -15.41
C GLY A 259 24.55 7.77 -14.00
N ARG A 260 23.85 6.87 -13.30
CA ARG A 260 24.22 6.47 -11.94
C ARG A 260 25.42 5.54 -11.92
N THR A 261 26.28 5.73 -10.93
CA THR A 261 27.43 4.85 -10.70
C THR A 261 27.04 3.59 -9.92
N LEU A 262 27.80 2.50 -10.09
CA LEU A 262 27.63 1.33 -9.24
C LEU A 262 27.87 1.62 -7.75
N ARG A 263 28.69 2.62 -7.44
CA ARG A 263 28.90 3.09 -6.07
C ARG A 263 27.63 3.68 -5.47
N GLU A 264 26.93 4.55 -6.20
CA GLU A 264 25.63 5.10 -5.80
C GLU A 264 24.57 3.99 -5.66
N PHE A 265 24.58 2.99 -6.54
CA PHE A 265 23.70 1.83 -6.43
C PHE A 265 23.95 1.04 -5.14
N VAL A 266 25.20 0.62 -4.89
CA VAL A 266 25.57 -0.15 -3.70
C VAL A 266 25.30 0.64 -2.41
N GLY A 267 25.48 1.97 -2.43
CA GLY A 267 25.23 2.84 -1.28
C GLY A 267 23.78 2.87 -0.78
N GLN A 268 22.82 2.40 -1.57
CA GLN A 268 21.40 2.32 -1.19
C GLN A 268 21.07 1.09 -0.32
N PHE A 269 22.03 0.19 -0.12
CA PHE A 269 21.85 -1.03 0.65
C PHE A 269 22.40 -0.89 2.08
N ARG A 270 21.70 -1.50 3.04
CA ARG A 270 22.08 -1.55 4.44
C ARG A 270 23.46 -2.19 4.60
N GLY A 271 24.32 -1.54 5.37
CA GLY A 271 25.71 -1.95 5.57
C GLY A 271 26.69 -1.33 4.59
N PHE A 272 26.20 -0.54 3.61
CA PHE A 272 27.02 0.10 2.58
C PHE A 272 26.95 1.62 2.57
N SER A 273 26.58 2.28 3.68
CA SER A 273 26.66 3.74 3.78
C SER A 273 28.10 4.27 3.73
N GLY A 274 29.08 3.46 4.13
CA GLY A 274 30.51 3.82 4.13
C GLY A 274 31.22 3.49 2.81
N SER A 275 32.02 4.45 2.30
CA SER A 275 32.74 4.34 1.03
C SER A 275 33.81 3.24 0.98
N ALA A 276 34.36 2.84 2.14
CA ALA A 276 35.36 1.78 2.23
C ALA A 276 34.78 0.41 1.82
N LYS A 277 33.64 0.02 2.37
CA LYS A 277 32.96 -1.25 2.01
C LYS A 277 32.45 -1.25 0.58
N GLN A 278 31.90 -0.12 0.13
CA GLN A 278 31.52 0.06 -1.28
C GLN A 278 32.73 -0.18 -2.20
N LYS A 279 33.91 0.35 -1.84
CA LYS A 279 35.14 0.14 -2.61
C LYS A 279 35.52 -1.35 -2.62
N THR A 280 35.55 -2.01 -1.47
CA THR A 280 35.91 -3.44 -1.37
C THR A 280 35.04 -4.31 -2.28
N VAL A 281 33.72 -4.17 -2.21
CA VAL A 281 32.77 -4.95 -3.04
C VAL A 281 33.00 -4.71 -4.53
N LEU A 282 33.18 -3.46 -4.95
CA LEU A 282 33.34 -3.12 -6.36
C LEU A 282 34.73 -3.49 -6.91
N ASP A 283 35.76 -3.49 -6.07
CA ASP A 283 37.13 -3.92 -6.44
C ASP A 283 37.17 -5.42 -6.70
N GLU A 284 36.51 -6.23 -5.86
CA GLU A 284 36.40 -7.69 -6.02
C GLU A 284 35.73 -8.13 -7.34
N LEU A 285 34.92 -7.26 -7.94
CA LEU A 285 34.20 -7.52 -9.18
C LEU A 285 34.81 -6.80 -10.39
N ASP A 286 35.93 -6.10 -10.23
CA ASP A 286 36.53 -5.23 -11.25
C ASP A 286 35.56 -4.15 -11.78
N LEU A 287 34.66 -3.68 -10.91
CA LEU A 287 33.60 -2.69 -11.21
C LEU A 287 33.86 -1.33 -10.56
N LEU A 288 35.09 -1.05 -10.13
CA LEU A 288 35.44 0.25 -9.56
C LEU A 288 35.20 1.38 -10.57
N ARG A 289 34.46 2.40 -10.13
CA ARG A 289 34.08 3.59 -10.93
C ARG A 289 33.23 3.28 -12.16
N ALA A 290 32.77 2.05 -12.32
CA ALA A 290 31.90 1.69 -13.44
C ALA A 290 30.49 2.28 -13.26
N PRO A 291 29.84 2.68 -14.37
CA PRO A 291 28.42 3.05 -14.35
C PRO A 291 27.54 1.81 -14.12
N LEU A 292 26.29 2.01 -13.69
CA LEU A 292 25.33 0.90 -13.55
C LEU A 292 25.10 0.18 -14.89
N THR A 293 25.24 0.89 -16.02
CA THR A 293 25.16 0.34 -17.38
C THR A 293 26.25 -0.70 -17.68
N ALA A 294 27.31 -0.81 -16.88
CA ALA A 294 28.29 -1.89 -17.00
C ALA A 294 27.70 -3.28 -16.72
N LEU A 295 26.53 -3.35 -16.08
CA LEU A 295 25.77 -4.58 -15.88
C LEU A 295 24.88 -4.95 -17.07
N VAL A 296 24.96 -4.25 -18.21
CA VAL A 296 24.13 -4.51 -19.38
C VAL A 296 24.92 -5.25 -20.46
N ARG A 297 24.37 -6.32 -21.01
CA ARG A 297 24.90 -7.05 -22.17
C ARG A 297 23.78 -7.39 -23.15
N GLY A 298 23.99 -7.10 -24.43
CA GLY A 298 23.01 -7.44 -25.48
C GLY A 298 21.64 -6.77 -25.31
N GLY A 299 21.59 -5.59 -24.68
CA GLY A 299 20.33 -4.86 -24.42
C GLY A 299 19.53 -5.33 -23.21
N ALA A 300 20.05 -6.30 -22.43
CA ALA A 300 19.45 -6.77 -21.18
C ALA A 300 20.45 -6.69 -20.02
N VAL A 301 19.94 -6.76 -18.78
CA VAL A 301 20.80 -6.87 -17.60
C VAL A 301 21.47 -8.24 -17.61
N ASP A 302 22.78 -8.28 -17.39
CA ASP A 302 23.56 -9.51 -17.22
C ASP A 302 23.18 -10.15 -15.87
N GLU A 303 22.32 -11.15 -15.93
CA GLU A 303 21.80 -11.85 -14.74
C GLU A 303 22.91 -12.46 -13.88
N ASN A 304 23.97 -12.96 -14.50
CA ASN A 304 25.08 -13.59 -13.77
C ASN A 304 25.92 -12.54 -13.06
N MET A 305 26.22 -11.41 -13.71
CA MET A 305 26.95 -10.32 -13.06
C MET A 305 26.12 -9.67 -11.96
N ALA A 306 24.80 -9.49 -12.17
CA ALA A 306 23.88 -9.01 -11.15
C ALA A 306 23.88 -9.96 -9.92
N ALA A 307 23.74 -11.27 -10.15
CA ALA A 307 23.76 -12.26 -9.07
C ALA A 307 25.10 -12.25 -8.30
N ARG A 308 26.23 -12.12 -8.99
CA ARG A 308 27.55 -11.99 -8.35
C ARG A 308 27.65 -10.71 -7.52
N LEU A 309 27.17 -9.58 -8.03
CA LEU A 309 27.16 -8.31 -7.29
C LEU A 309 26.38 -8.45 -5.98
N PHE A 310 25.16 -8.99 -6.03
CA PHE A 310 24.34 -9.19 -4.84
C PHE A 310 24.95 -10.21 -3.87
N ALA A 311 25.58 -11.29 -4.36
CA ALA A 311 26.27 -12.27 -3.52
C ALA A 311 27.45 -11.64 -2.76
N VAL A 312 28.33 -10.90 -3.44
CA VAL A 312 29.44 -10.20 -2.78
C VAL A 312 28.90 -9.15 -1.79
N MET A 313 27.85 -8.41 -2.14
CA MET A 313 27.20 -7.50 -1.19
C MET A 313 26.64 -8.22 0.04
N ALA A 314 26.06 -9.40 -0.13
CA ALA A 314 25.56 -10.22 0.95
C ALA A 314 26.68 -10.76 1.85
N GLU A 315 27.83 -11.16 1.30
CA GLU A 315 28.99 -11.62 2.07
C GLU A 315 29.62 -10.50 2.95
N HIS A 316 29.63 -9.27 2.44
CA HIS A 316 30.20 -8.10 3.15
C HIS A 316 29.19 -7.37 4.06
N SER A 317 27.95 -7.89 4.19
CA SER A 317 26.88 -7.32 5.03
C SER A 317 26.15 -8.38 5.87
N ALA A 318 25.69 -8.00 7.06
CA ALA A 318 24.92 -8.92 7.89
C ALA A 318 23.46 -9.00 7.45
N PRO A 319 22.84 -10.21 7.44
CA PRO A 319 21.40 -10.36 7.30
C PRO A 319 20.64 -9.50 8.32
N VAL A 320 19.45 -9.03 7.92
CA VAL A 320 18.60 -8.23 8.81
C VAL A 320 17.95 -9.16 9.85
N LYS A 321 18.06 -8.80 11.13
CA LYS A 321 17.39 -9.53 12.22
C LYS A 321 15.89 -9.19 12.24
N PRO A 322 14.98 -10.15 12.45
CA PRO A 322 13.53 -9.92 12.49
C PRO A 322 13.11 -8.73 13.35
N LYS A 323 13.59 -8.63 14.59
CA LYS A 323 13.33 -7.47 15.47
C LYS A 323 13.56 -6.09 14.87
N LEU A 324 14.42 -5.95 13.85
CA LEU A 324 14.68 -4.66 13.20
C LEU A 324 13.54 -4.23 12.27
N LEU A 325 12.65 -5.14 11.88
CA LEU A 325 11.45 -4.78 11.11
C LEU A 325 10.51 -3.89 11.93
N GLY A 326 10.49 -4.04 13.25
CA GLY A 326 9.56 -3.36 14.17
C GLY A 326 8.42 -4.28 14.59
N SER A 327 7.92 -4.10 15.81
CA SER A 327 6.78 -4.84 16.36
C SER A 327 5.73 -3.86 16.87
N ILE A 328 4.45 -4.20 16.72
CA ILE A 328 3.31 -3.46 17.27
C ILE A 328 3.35 -3.50 18.80
N GLY A 329 3.60 -4.69 19.36
CA GLY A 329 3.87 -4.85 20.78
C GLY A 329 2.64 -5.16 21.64
N ARG A 330 2.91 -5.86 22.75
CA ARG A 330 1.90 -6.35 23.70
C ARG A 330 1.08 -5.23 24.31
N ASP A 331 1.73 -4.15 24.75
CA ASP A 331 1.08 -3.11 25.56
C ASP A 331 0.07 -2.31 24.73
N HIS A 332 0.42 -2.01 23.47
CA HIS A 332 -0.53 -1.43 22.51
C HIS A 332 -1.78 -2.30 22.33
N LEU A 333 -1.59 -3.60 22.07
CA LEU A 333 -2.71 -4.52 21.85
C LEU A 333 -3.54 -4.72 23.12
N PHE A 334 -2.91 -4.69 24.29
CA PHE A 334 -3.60 -4.73 25.58
C PHE A 334 -4.52 -3.51 25.73
N GLU A 335 -4.02 -2.30 25.47
CA GLU A 335 -4.82 -1.07 25.51
C GLU A 335 -5.96 -1.07 24.50
N ARG A 336 -5.72 -1.56 23.27
CA ARG A 336 -6.77 -1.68 22.24
C ARG A 336 -7.87 -2.67 22.62
N CYS A 337 -7.50 -3.83 23.17
CA CYS A 337 -8.47 -4.79 23.71
C CYS A 337 -9.28 -4.20 24.86
N MET A 338 -8.61 -3.52 25.80
CA MET A 338 -9.29 -2.87 26.93
C MET A 338 -10.28 -1.79 26.45
N ALA A 339 -9.90 -1.00 25.44
CA ALA A 339 -10.75 0.07 24.89
C ALA A 339 -12.05 -0.43 24.24
N ILE A 340 -12.07 -1.68 23.75
CA ILE A 340 -13.27 -2.30 23.18
C ILE A 340 -14.06 -3.16 24.19
N GLY A 341 -13.71 -3.11 25.48
CA GLY A 341 -14.40 -3.84 26.53
C GLY A 341 -14.07 -5.33 26.57
N ALA A 342 -12.86 -5.73 26.17
CA ALA A 342 -12.41 -7.10 26.34
C ALA A 342 -12.19 -7.46 27.83
N ASP A 343 -12.43 -8.72 28.17
CA ASP A 343 -12.04 -9.29 29.45
C ASP A 343 -10.53 -9.52 29.46
N MET A 344 -9.82 -8.64 30.17
CA MET A 344 -8.36 -8.64 30.19
C MET A 344 -7.76 -9.79 31.00
N GLU A 345 -8.55 -10.54 31.78
CA GLU A 345 -8.08 -11.80 32.39
C GLU A 345 -7.84 -12.87 31.32
N THR A 346 -8.54 -12.77 30.18
CA THR A 346 -8.41 -13.70 29.05
C THR A 346 -7.36 -13.27 28.02
N PHE A 347 -6.76 -12.07 28.18
CA PHE A 347 -5.85 -11.50 27.20
C PHE A 347 -4.57 -12.34 27.06
N GLN A 348 -4.32 -12.80 25.84
CA GLN A 348 -3.10 -13.48 25.46
C GLN A 348 -2.42 -12.75 24.31
N TYR A 349 -1.08 -12.70 24.37
CA TYR A 349 -0.24 -12.14 23.32
C TYR A 349 0.92 -13.10 23.05
N ARG A 350 1.21 -13.29 21.77
CA ARG A 350 2.39 -14.04 21.32
C ARG A 350 3.04 -13.31 20.15
N LYS A 351 4.37 -13.25 20.19
CA LYS A 351 5.22 -12.78 19.11
C LYS A 351 6.17 -13.89 18.69
N ALA A 352 6.29 -14.13 17.40
CA ALA A 352 7.34 -14.96 16.82
C ALA A 352 8.22 -14.10 15.90
N GLU A 353 9.53 -14.37 15.96
CA GLU A 353 10.55 -13.73 15.15
C GLU A 353 11.34 -14.84 14.48
N ASP A 354 11.29 -14.93 13.15
CA ASP A 354 11.92 -16.03 12.43
C ASP A 354 12.33 -15.61 11.01
N TYR A 355 12.83 -16.58 10.24
CA TYR A 355 13.22 -16.41 8.85
C TYR A 355 12.42 -17.36 7.96
N SER A 356 12.01 -16.89 6.79
CA SER A 356 11.40 -17.75 5.77
C SER A 356 12.43 -18.72 5.18
N ASP A 357 11.97 -19.70 4.40
CA ASP A 357 12.84 -20.61 3.65
C ASP A 357 13.84 -19.89 2.73
N ASP A 358 13.49 -18.69 2.24
CA ASP A 358 14.34 -17.82 1.44
C ASP A 358 15.27 -16.91 2.29
N GLY A 359 15.32 -17.12 3.60
CA GLY A 359 16.15 -16.35 4.53
C GLY A 359 15.64 -14.93 4.79
N LEU A 360 14.38 -14.63 4.48
CA LEU A 360 13.80 -13.32 4.77
C LEU A 360 13.34 -13.24 6.22
N PRO A 361 13.72 -12.19 6.97
CA PRO A 361 13.19 -12.02 8.32
C PRO A 361 11.68 -11.76 8.27
N PHE A 362 10.94 -12.31 9.22
CA PHE A 362 9.55 -11.94 9.47
C PHE A 362 9.24 -11.89 10.96
N ILE A 363 8.22 -11.09 11.32
CA ILE A 363 7.61 -11.12 12.65
C ILE A 363 6.14 -11.48 12.47
N THR A 364 5.64 -12.38 13.32
CA THR A 364 4.20 -12.58 13.49
C THR A 364 3.78 -12.17 14.90
N GLU A 365 2.70 -11.40 15.00
CA GLU A 365 2.12 -10.98 16.26
C GLU A 365 0.66 -11.39 16.31
N THR A 366 0.29 -12.09 17.38
CA THR A 366 -1.08 -12.51 17.63
C THR A 366 -1.53 -12.05 19.00
N ALA A 367 -2.76 -11.55 19.09
CA ALA A 367 -3.44 -11.34 20.36
C ALA A 367 -4.84 -11.92 20.33
N PHE A 368 -5.32 -12.34 21.50
CA PHE A 368 -6.64 -12.90 21.72
C PHE A 368 -7.21 -12.37 23.02
N ALA A 369 -8.49 -12.04 23.03
CA ALA A 369 -9.24 -11.83 24.27
C ALA A 369 -10.74 -12.11 24.04
N TYR A 370 -11.45 -12.50 25.08
CA TYR A 370 -12.90 -12.57 25.11
C TYR A 370 -13.48 -11.16 25.29
N LEU A 371 -14.63 -10.88 24.67
CA LEU A 371 -15.36 -9.63 24.89
C LEU A 371 -16.17 -9.76 26.18
N GLY A 372 -15.92 -8.89 27.15
CA GLY A 372 -16.70 -8.83 28.38
C GLY A 372 -18.12 -8.28 28.13
N GLU A 373 -18.91 -8.12 29.19
CA GLU A 373 -20.28 -7.61 29.10
C GLU A 373 -20.37 -6.25 28.37
N THR A 374 -19.39 -5.37 28.59
CA THR A 374 -19.30 -4.06 27.92
C THR A 374 -18.98 -4.18 26.44
N GLY A 375 -18.10 -5.11 26.05
CA GLY A 375 -17.81 -5.41 24.64
C GLY A 375 -19.01 -6.04 23.94
N LEU A 376 -19.67 -7.01 24.58
CA LEU A 376 -20.90 -7.63 24.09
C LEU A 376 -22.01 -6.62 23.82
N ALA A 377 -22.17 -5.62 24.70
CA ALA A 377 -23.17 -4.56 24.50
C ALA A 377 -22.91 -3.69 23.25
N HIS A 378 -21.66 -3.58 22.79
CA HIS A 378 -21.28 -2.77 21.62
C HIS A 378 -21.18 -3.59 20.32
N PHE A 379 -20.71 -4.83 20.40
CA PHE A 379 -20.38 -5.66 19.23
C PHE A 379 -21.33 -6.84 19.04
N GLY A 380 -22.19 -7.14 20.02
CA GLY A 380 -23.03 -8.34 20.04
C GLY A 380 -22.22 -9.64 20.14
N ASP A 381 -22.89 -10.76 19.88
CA ASP A 381 -22.27 -12.09 19.79
C ASP A 381 -21.58 -12.26 18.44
N CYS A 382 -20.61 -11.40 18.13
CA CYS A 382 -19.85 -11.44 16.88
C CYS A 382 -18.35 -11.44 17.15
N ARG A 383 -17.66 -12.32 16.43
CA ARG A 383 -16.20 -12.37 16.42
C ARG A 383 -15.62 -11.17 15.68
N SER A 384 -14.68 -10.48 16.33
CA SER A 384 -13.88 -9.41 15.71
C SER A 384 -12.50 -9.94 15.30
N ILE A 385 -12.17 -9.80 14.03
CA ILE A 385 -10.84 -10.18 13.50
C ILE A 385 -10.17 -8.92 12.96
N VAL A 386 -9.01 -8.60 13.52
CA VAL A 386 -8.10 -7.57 13.02
C VAL A 386 -6.93 -8.28 12.35
N THR A 387 -6.78 -8.07 11.04
CA THR A 387 -5.66 -8.62 10.27
C THR A 387 -4.89 -7.54 9.56
N GLY A 388 -3.57 -7.66 9.56
CA GLY A 388 -2.73 -6.71 8.86
C GLY A 388 -1.41 -7.29 8.40
N ILE A 389 -0.88 -6.70 7.34
CA ILE A 389 0.41 -7.07 6.79
C ILE A 389 1.21 -5.81 6.59
N ASN A 390 2.45 -5.80 7.09
CA ASN A 390 3.31 -4.61 7.07
C ASN A 390 2.58 -3.35 7.57
N TRP A 391 1.81 -3.48 8.67
CA TRP A 391 1.09 -2.38 9.34
C TRP A 391 0.01 -1.70 8.49
N SER A 392 -0.44 -2.41 7.45
CA SER A 392 -1.56 -2.04 6.62
C SER A 392 -2.75 -2.96 6.90
N ALA A 393 -3.94 -2.38 7.04
CA ALA A 393 -5.17 -3.14 7.19
C ALA A 393 -5.51 -3.89 5.89
N CYS A 394 -6.08 -5.08 6.03
CA CYS A 394 -6.50 -5.91 4.92
C CYS A 394 -8.03 -5.82 4.75
N ILE A 395 -8.50 -5.57 3.52
CA ILE A 395 -9.94 -5.53 3.23
C ILE A 395 -10.57 -6.89 3.51
N ASN A 396 -9.95 -7.95 3.01
CA ASN A 396 -10.34 -9.34 3.26
C ASN A 396 -9.27 -10.04 4.07
N ASN A 397 -9.64 -11.08 4.83
CA ASN A 397 -8.68 -11.88 5.60
C ASN A 397 -7.60 -12.45 4.66
N PRO A 398 -6.33 -12.01 4.78
CA PRO A 398 -5.28 -12.41 3.85
C PRO A 398 -4.74 -13.80 4.19
N PHE A 399 -5.03 -14.35 5.38
CA PHE A 399 -4.47 -15.59 5.87
C PHE A 399 -5.34 -16.80 5.48
N ARG A 400 -5.51 -16.98 4.17
CA ARG A 400 -6.30 -18.11 3.61
C ARG A 400 -5.51 -19.40 3.53
N THR A 401 -4.18 -19.31 3.54
CA THR A 401 -3.26 -20.45 3.47
C THR A 401 -2.15 -20.27 4.49
N ILE A 402 -2.29 -20.90 5.66
CA ILE A 402 -1.28 -20.91 6.73
C ILE A 402 -0.66 -22.32 6.80
N GLY A 403 0.67 -22.39 6.75
CA GLY A 403 1.46 -23.61 6.93
C GLY A 403 1.42 -24.59 5.74
N GLY A 404 2.27 -25.62 5.78
CA GLY A 404 2.52 -26.53 4.65
C GLY A 404 1.35 -27.40 4.17
N TYR A 405 0.29 -27.55 4.98
CA TYR A 405 -0.96 -28.22 4.59
C TYR A 405 -2.10 -27.26 4.22
N GLY A 406 -1.85 -25.95 4.29
CA GLY A 406 -2.74 -24.89 3.78
C GLY A 406 -4.12 -24.81 4.44
N GLN A 407 -4.17 -24.40 5.72
CA GLN A 407 -5.45 -24.08 6.38
C GLN A 407 -5.67 -22.56 6.45
N SER A 408 -6.91 -22.12 6.28
CA SER A 408 -7.26 -20.72 6.50
C SER A 408 -7.32 -20.40 8.00
N LEU A 409 -7.08 -19.15 8.37
CA LEU A 409 -7.27 -18.68 9.75
C LEU A 409 -8.70 -19.00 10.23
N ASP A 410 -9.72 -18.79 9.40
CA ASP A 410 -11.10 -19.13 9.71
C ASP A 410 -11.28 -20.62 10.05
N THR A 411 -10.62 -21.52 9.31
CA THR A 411 -10.63 -22.96 9.58
C THR A 411 -9.95 -23.30 10.89
N ILE A 412 -8.79 -22.68 11.17
CA ILE A 412 -8.05 -22.88 12.43
C ILE A 412 -8.91 -22.44 13.61
N LEU A 413 -9.53 -21.26 13.52
CA LEU A 413 -10.38 -20.71 14.57
C LEU A 413 -11.64 -21.53 14.79
N ALA A 414 -12.29 -22.01 13.72
CA ALA A 414 -13.43 -22.92 13.83
C ALA A 414 -13.03 -24.23 14.55
N GLY A 415 -11.83 -24.76 14.26
CA GLY A 415 -11.28 -25.93 14.98
C GLY A 415 -11.04 -25.69 16.47
N GLN A 416 -10.81 -24.43 16.87
CA GLN A 416 -10.69 -24.00 18.28
C GLN A 416 -12.03 -23.56 18.90
N ARG A 417 -13.15 -23.78 18.21
CA ARG A 417 -14.50 -23.34 18.61
C ARG A 417 -14.67 -21.82 18.68
N CYS A 418 -13.78 -21.04 18.05
CA CYS A 418 -13.95 -19.60 17.87
C CYS A 418 -14.66 -19.34 16.53
N THR A 419 -15.94 -19.74 16.45
CA THR A 419 -16.75 -19.55 15.22
C THR A 419 -17.18 -18.08 15.06
N ARG A 420 -18.01 -17.77 14.06
CA ARG A 420 -18.37 -16.37 13.73
C ARG A 420 -19.13 -15.67 14.86
N ASP A 421 -19.91 -16.44 15.62
CA ASP A 421 -20.84 -15.91 16.61
C ASP A 421 -20.25 -15.90 18.03
N GLU A 422 -18.93 -16.13 18.13
CA GLU A 422 -18.23 -16.12 19.41
C GLU A 422 -17.71 -14.71 19.71
N PRO A 423 -17.98 -14.17 20.91
CA PRO A 423 -17.65 -12.79 21.25
C PRO A 423 -16.19 -12.68 21.65
N VAL A 424 -15.29 -12.84 20.67
CA VAL A 424 -13.85 -12.78 20.86
C VAL A 424 -13.22 -11.77 19.91
N VAL A 425 -12.14 -11.13 20.35
CA VAL A 425 -11.27 -10.33 19.49
C VAL A 425 -10.00 -11.12 19.20
N ILE A 426 -9.64 -11.15 17.92
CA ILE A 426 -8.47 -11.85 17.42
C ILE A 426 -7.67 -10.88 16.57
N PHE A 427 -6.42 -10.72 16.92
CA PHE A 427 -5.45 -9.93 16.18
C PHE A 427 -4.41 -10.85 15.56
N LEU A 428 -4.12 -10.69 14.27
CA LEU A 428 -3.01 -11.34 13.59
C LEU A 428 -2.33 -10.37 12.63
N HIS A 429 -1.05 -10.11 12.87
CA HIS A 429 -0.22 -9.29 12.00
C HIS A 429 1.04 -10.04 11.58
N VAL A 430 1.47 -9.77 10.34
CA VAL A 430 2.75 -10.23 9.82
C VAL A 430 3.53 -9.06 9.24
N SER A 431 4.79 -8.89 9.65
CA SER A 431 5.74 -8.02 8.97
C SER A 431 6.82 -8.83 8.26
N CYS A 432 7.04 -8.54 6.98
CA CYS A 432 8.05 -9.20 6.15
C CYS A 432 8.48 -8.27 5.01
N PRO A 433 9.78 -8.22 4.64
CA PRO A 433 10.27 -7.43 3.50
C PRO A 433 9.63 -7.81 2.17
N ARG A 434 9.24 -9.08 2.02
CA ARG A 434 8.56 -9.59 0.82
C ARG A 434 7.37 -10.41 1.24
N VAL A 435 6.21 -10.00 0.76
CA VAL A 435 4.96 -10.74 0.96
C VAL A 435 4.56 -11.32 -0.39
N GLU A 436 4.35 -12.63 -0.42
CA GLU A 436 3.86 -13.33 -1.61
C GLU A 436 2.34 -13.37 -1.56
N TYR A 437 1.74 -12.43 -2.29
CA TYR A 437 0.31 -12.38 -2.49
C TYR A 437 -0.09 -13.30 -3.66
N LEU A 438 -1.17 -14.05 -3.49
CA LEU A 438 -1.72 -14.90 -4.55
C LEU A 438 -2.53 -14.11 -5.59
N ASP A 439 -2.87 -12.85 -5.26
CA ASP A 439 -3.71 -11.99 -6.08
C ASP A 439 -3.30 -10.51 -5.96
N ARG A 440 -3.73 -9.69 -6.93
CA ARG A 440 -3.40 -8.25 -7.00
C ARG A 440 -4.05 -7.42 -5.90
N GLY A 441 -5.21 -7.85 -5.39
CA GLY A 441 -5.92 -7.21 -4.28
C GLY A 441 -5.32 -7.53 -2.92
N LYS A 442 -4.19 -8.25 -2.90
CA LYS A 442 -3.50 -8.64 -1.67
C LYS A 442 -4.43 -9.39 -0.70
N SER A 443 -5.44 -10.07 -1.23
CA SER A 443 -6.53 -10.70 -0.47
C SER A 443 -6.20 -12.11 0.02
N SER A 444 -5.06 -12.67 -0.41
CA SER A 444 -4.48 -13.89 0.14
C SER A 444 -2.95 -13.85 0.11
N VAL A 445 -2.34 -14.32 1.19
CA VAL A 445 -0.88 -14.46 1.35
C VAL A 445 -0.50 -15.90 1.60
N VAL A 446 0.65 -16.29 1.06
CA VAL A 446 1.34 -17.52 1.45
C VAL A 446 2.37 -17.18 2.53
N LEU A 447 2.19 -17.78 3.69
CA LEU A 447 3.21 -17.83 4.75
C LEU A 447 3.80 -19.24 4.74
N SER A 448 4.91 -19.39 4.01
CA SER A 448 5.75 -20.61 3.99
C SER A 448 6.84 -20.53 5.04
#